data_AF-A0A2H9LS63-F1
#
_entry.id   AF-A0A2H9LS63-F1
#
_cell.length_a   1.000
_cell.length_b   1.000
_cell.length_c   1.000
_cell.angle_alpha   90.00
_cell.angle_beta   90.00
_cell.angle_gamma   90.00
#
_symmetry.space_group_name_H-M   'P 1'
#
loop_
_entity.id
_entity.type
_entity.pdbx_description
1 polymer ?
#
loop_
_entity_poly.entity_id
_entity_poly.type
_entity_poly.pdbx_seq_one_letter_code
_entity_poly.pdbx_strand_id
1 'polypeptide(L)'
;MKQRPLIALITAIILISVIIGLTLVSAETPKVNINLNYGNSTIFDSDKDGIEIDNSVISFTVKDTEFNWHVNKRNLCTKWEIFSIEDNKITVTCHGSELCCNFIGLKPAMQNWDDNLYLTYGEYGTSLNNKISARVIYIDYNLDIEKPYSRIYYSDYDYLYAVFLDKDYFSGKSISSKDYETIEKLEKIKIKNQLAKITLTDENENPVSDNLENKNLKLNLFINKEENNDYKIFSTANNEELVTIKNFNGKNINWKRLEGISIEKDNPALKNSLRKKGIISREIISVSGVNEAIEGNYNGYLKINTNGIFYNKVLHCSENLVCNELNECNGKNENCYLKNENNIEVYIPHFSSVVIALDTSDINLTIISPDNTTALESGEN
;
A
#
# COMPACT_ATOMS: atom_id res chain seq x y z
N MET A 1 20.74 -73.78 58.32
CA MET A 1 20.71 -73.53 56.86
C MET A 1 20.33 -72.08 56.61
N LYS A 2 21.04 -71.42 55.69
CA LYS A 2 20.80 -70.10 55.07
C LYS A 2 19.32 -70.00 54.60
N GLN A 3 18.62 -68.86 54.52
CA GLN A 3 18.97 -67.57 53.90
C GLN A 3 17.91 -66.49 54.28
N ARG A 4 18.27 -65.21 54.13
CA ARG A 4 17.57 -63.96 54.55
C ARG A 4 16.53 -63.43 53.51
N PRO A 5 15.80 -62.30 53.76
CA PRO A 5 14.35 -62.12 53.55
C PRO A 5 13.94 -61.35 52.27
N LEU A 6 12.64 -61.30 51.97
CA LEU A 6 12.06 -60.29 51.07
C LEU A 6 10.77 -59.68 51.66
N ILE A 7 10.91 -58.44 52.12
CA ILE A 7 9.88 -57.42 52.24
C ILE A 7 9.48 -56.99 50.83
N ALA A 8 8.24 -56.48 50.69
CA ALA A 8 7.67 -55.76 49.53
C ALA A 8 6.74 -56.57 48.64
N LEU A 9 5.47 -56.70 49.05
CA LEU A 9 4.37 -56.84 48.09
C LEU A 9 3.00 -56.41 48.63
N ILE A 10 2.92 -55.45 49.58
CA ILE A 10 1.64 -54.92 50.07
C ILE A 10 1.74 -53.40 50.29
N THR A 11 2.07 -52.66 49.23
CA THR A 11 1.85 -51.20 49.09
C THR A 11 1.96 -50.82 47.61
N ALA A 12 1.13 -51.41 46.76
CA ALA A 12 1.09 -51.08 45.32
C ALA A 12 -0.32 -51.15 44.72
N ILE A 13 -1.34 -50.95 45.56
CA ILE A 13 -2.74 -50.81 45.13
C ILE A 13 -3.31 -49.72 46.04
N ILE A 14 -3.93 -48.67 45.46
CA ILE A 14 -4.34 -47.40 46.09
C ILE A 14 -3.26 -46.29 46.04
N LEU A 15 -2.74 -46.02 44.84
CA LEU A 15 -2.40 -44.65 44.39
C LEU A 15 -2.32 -44.58 42.86
N ILE A 16 -3.23 -45.29 42.19
CA ILE A 16 -3.55 -45.11 40.77
C ILE A 16 -5.05 -44.82 40.73
N SER A 17 -5.41 -43.68 41.29
CA SER A 17 -6.77 -43.15 41.26
C SER A 17 -6.67 -41.71 40.80
N VAL A 18 -6.85 -41.53 39.49
CA VAL A 18 -7.24 -40.27 38.88
C VAL A 18 -6.18 -39.16 38.97
N ILE A 19 -5.07 -39.36 38.27
CA ILE A 19 -4.55 -38.29 37.42
C ILE A 19 -4.96 -38.68 35.99
N ILE A 20 -6.27 -38.61 35.71
CA ILE A 20 -6.69 -38.36 34.33
C ILE A 20 -6.16 -36.96 34.10
N GLY A 21 -5.07 -36.86 33.34
CA GLY A 21 -4.65 -35.58 32.80
C GLY A 21 -5.86 -35.02 32.04
N LEU A 22 -6.57 -34.08 32.65
CA LEU A 22 -7.29 -33.07 31.91
C LEU A 22 -6.19 -32.28 31.19
N THR A 23 -5.69 -32.82 30.08
CA THR A 23 -5.19 -31.96 29.02
C THR A 23 -6.43 -31.20 28.57
N LEU A 24 -6.60 -29.99 29.10
CA LEU A 24 -7.38 -28.96 28.44
C LEU A 24 -6.74 -28.78 27.07
N VAL A 25 -7.16 -29.63 26.11
CA VAL A 25 -7.07 -29.29 24.71
C VAL A 25 -7.95 -28.06 24.61
N SER A 26 -7.32 -26.89 24.65
CA SER A 26 -7.98 -25.67 24.22
C SER A 26 -8.41 -25.95 22.80
N ALA A 27 -9.69 -26.24 22.59
CA ALA A 27 -10.22 -26.37 21.26
C ALA A 27 -9.95 -25.04 20.57
N GLU A 28 -9.08 -25.05 19.56
CA GLU A 28 -8.82 -23.84 18.80
C GLU A 28 -10.14 -23.31 18.25
N THR A 29 -10.36 -22.01 18.39
CA THR A 29 -11.54 -21.36 17.84
C THR A 29 -11.51 -21.52 16.31
N PRO A 30 -12.63 -21.93 15.67
CA PRO A 30 -12.69 -22.03 14.22
C PRO A 30 -12.30 -20.71 13.54
N LYS A 31 -11.33 -20.78 12.63
CA LYS A 31 -10.72 -19.63 11.94
C LYS A 31 -10.63 -19.88 10.44
N VAL A 32 -11.15 -18.93 9.66
CA VAL A 32 -11.05 -18.91 8.20
C VAL A 32 -9.90 -17.98 7.82
N ASN A 33 -8.82 -18.52 7.28
CA ASN A 33 -7.70 -17.74 6.76
C ASN A 33 -7.93 -17.57 5.25
N ILE A 34 -8.52 -16.44 4.85
CA ILE A 34 -8.74 -16.13 3.43
C ILE A 34 -7.40 -16.02 2.70
N ASN A 35 -7.41 -16.47 1.46
CA ASN A 35 -6.27 -16.35 0.55
C ASN A 35 -6.77 -15.84 -0.79
N LEU A 36 -6.85 -14.51 -0.94
CA LEU A 36 -7.27 -13.87 -2.18
C LEU A 36 -6.06 -13.70 -3.11
N ASN A 37 -6.14 -14.29 -4.30
CA ASN A 37 -5.10 -14.17 -5.32
C ASN A 37 -5.73 -13.86 -6.69
N TYR A 38 -4.90 -13.40 -7.62
CA TYR A 38 -5.25 -13.46 -9.04
C TYR A 38 -5.42 -14.91 -9.48
N GLY A 39 -6.43 -15.15 -10.33
CA GLY A 39 -6.83 -16.46 -10.78
C GLY A 39 -5.81 -17.10 -11.72
N ASN A 40 -5.93 -18.42 -11.90
CA ASN A 40 -5.05 -19.21 -12.77
C ASN A 40 -5.61 -19.34 -14.19
N SER A 41 -5.99 -18.23 -14.83
CA SER A 41 -6.36 -18.24 -16.24
C SER A 41 -5.10 -18.22 -17.11
N THR A 42 -4.99 -19.11 -18.09
CA THR A 42 -3.88 -19.10 -19.05
C THR A 42 -4.11 -18.17 -20.24
N ILE A 43 -5.31 -17.58 -20.32
CA ILE A 43 -5.77 -16.78 -21.47
C ILE A 43 -5.92 -15.29 -21.08
N PHE A 44 -6.09 -15.02 -19.79
CA PHE A 44 -6.44 -13.72 -19.23
C PHE A 44 -5.58 -13.47 -17.99
N ASP A 45 -4.94 -12.31 -17.84
CA ASP A 45 -4.06 -11.95 -16.71
C ASP A 45 -3.01 -13.04 -16.46
N SER A 46 -2.26 -13.37 -17.50
CA SER A 46 -1.35 -14.53 -17.50
C SER A 46 -0.14 -14.34 -16.57
N ASP A 47 0.26 -13.10 -16.32
CA ASP A 47 1.32 -12.71 -15.39
C ASP A 47 0.80 -12.39 -13.98
N LYS A 48 -0.52 -12.34 -13.78
CA LYS A 48 -1.19 -12.27 -12.47
C LYS A 48 -0.80 -11.02 -11.71
N ASP A 49 -0.87 -9.89 -12.39
CA ASP A 49 -0.54 -8.58 -11.84
C ASP A 49 -1.77 -7.72 -11.59
N GLY A 50 -2.93 -8.10 -12.14
CA GLY A 50 -4.17 -7.35 -12.07
C GLY A 50 -4.21 -6.12 -12.97
N ILE A 51 -3.41 -6.07 -14.03
CA ILE A 51 -3.35 -4.97 -15.00
C ILE A 51 -3.61 -5.52 -16.39
N GLU A 52 -4.69 -5.06 -17.01
CA GLU A 52 -5.13 -5.57 -18.30
C GLU A 52 -5.67 -4.46 -19.20
N ILE A 53 -5.69 -4.66 -20.52
CA ILE A 53 -6.43 -3.76 -21.42
C ILE A 53 -7.94 -3.81 -21.14
N ASP A 54 -8.63 -2.70 -21.40
CA ASP A 54 -10.09 -2.53 -21.21
C ASP A 54 -11.00 -3.62 -21.83
N ASN A 55 -10.54 -4.37 -22.83
CA ASN A 55 -11.29 -5.48 -23.45
C ASN A 55 -10.81 -6.88 -23.02
N SER A 56 -9.95 -6.96 -22.01
CA SER A 56 -9.45 -8.20 -21.40
C SER A 56 -10.16 -8.48 -20.07
N VAL A 57 -9.79 -9.58 -19.41
CA VAL A 57 -10.42 -10.07 -18.19
C VAL A 57 -9.37 -10.19 -17.10
N ILE A 58 -9.66 -9.70 -15.90
CA ILE A 58 -8.86 -10.00 -14.72
C ILE A 58 -9.64 -11.02 -13.89
N SER A 59 -8.97 -12.09 -13.44
CA SER A 59 -9.62 -13.13 -12.64
C SER A 59 -9.09 -13.12 -11.21
N PHE A 60 -9.97 -13.39 -10.24
CA PHE A 60 -9.65 -13.46 -8.82
C PHE A 60 -10.13 -14.78 -8.26
N THR A 61 -9.40 -15.34 -7.29
CA THR A 61 -9.72 -16.63 -6.66
C THR A 61 -9.48 -16.60 -5.16
N VAL A 62 -10.32 -17.32 -4.43
CA VAL A 62 -10.17 -17.57 -2.98
C VAL A 62 -9.97 -19.06 -2.69
N LYS A 63 -9.71 -19.87 -3.72
CA LYS A 63 -9.70 -21.34 -3.65
C LYS A 63 -8.73 -21.91 -2.63
N ASP A 64 -7.61 -21.23 -2.40
CA ASP A 64 -6.56 -21.62 -1.47
C ASP A 64 -6.80 -21.09 -0.04
N THR A 65 -8.04 -20.68 0.28
CA THR A 65 -8.47 -20.33 1.65
C THR A 65 -8.35 -21.53 2.58
N GLU A 66 -7.74 -21.31 3.74
CA GLU A 66 -7.47 -22.36 4.73
C GLU A 66 -8.43 -22.29 5.92
N PHE A 67 -8.71 -23.45 6.51
CA PHE A 67 -9.59 -23.62 7.66
C PHE A 67 -8.87 -24.45 8.72
N ASN A 68 -8.86 -24.01 9.97
CA ASN A 68 -8.29 -24.82 11.08
C ASN A 68 -9.24 -25.91 11.61
N TRP A 69 -10.33 -26.20 10.90
CA TRP A 69 -11.29 -27.23 11.26
C TRP A 69 -11.82 -27.96 10.02
N HIS A 70 -12.48 -29.11 10.23
CA HIS A 70 -13.15 -29.83 9.15
C HIS A 70 -14.41 -29.09 8.70
N VAL A 71 -14.30 -28.35 7.60
CA VAL A 71 -15.37 -27.50 7.07
C VAL A 71 -16.32 -28.26 6.13
N ASN A 72 -17.63 -28.07 6.32
CA ASN A 72 -18.61 -28.45 5.31
C ASN A 72 -18.67 -27.34 4.25
N LYS A 73 -18.04 -27.56 3.10
CA LYS A 73 -17.95 -26.54 2.02
C LYS A 73 -19.31 -26.10 1.46
N ARG A 74 -20.39 -26.88 1.65
CA ARG A 74 -21.76 -26.50 1.23
C ARG A 74 -22.37 -25.37 2.04
N ASN A 75 -21.74 -25.02 3.15
CA ASN A 75 -22.15 -23.94 4.05
C ASN A 75 -21.30 -22.68 3.85
N LEU A 76 -20.39 -22.70 2.87
CA LEU A 76 -19.53 -21.56 2.55
C LEU A 76 -20.16 -20.66 1.48
N CYS A 77 -19.88 -19.37 1.61
CA CYS A 77 -20.00 -18.41 0.52
C CYS A 77 -18.86 -17.40 0.57
N THR A 78 -18.57 -16.79 -0.56
CA THR A 78 -17.62 -15.69 -0.70
C THR A 78 -18.38 -14.44 -1.05
N LYS A 79 -18.24 -13.40 -0.23
CA LYS A 79 -18.71 -12.06 -0.52
C LYS A 79 -17.61 -11.31 -1.25
N TRP A 80 -17.92 -10.85 -2.45
CA TRP A 80 -17.06 -10.02 -3.27
C TRP A 80 -17.55 -8.58 -3.25
N GLU A 81 -16.62 -7.65 -3.04
CA GLU A 81 -16.86 -6.21 -3.05
C GLU A 81 -15.98 -5.58 -4.13
N ILE A 82 -16.62 -5.07 -5.18
CA ILE A 82 -15.98 -4.41 -6.31
C ILE A 82 -16.15 -2.91 -6.12
N PHE A 83 -15.07 -2.23 -5.73
CA PHE A 83 -15.07 -0.78 -5.56
C PHE A 83 -14.42 -0.10 -6.77
N SER A 84 -15.21 0.67 -7.52
CA SER A 84 -14.73 1.57 -8.56
C SER A 84 -14.22 2.85 -7.92
N ILE A 85 -12.94 3.16 -8.12
CA ILE A 85 -12.28 4.30 -7.47
C ILE A 85 -12.75 5.62 -8.07
N GLU A 86 -12.83 5.71 -9.39
CA GLU A 86 -13.25 6.93 -10.11
C GLU A 86 -14.71 7.28 -9.84
N ASP A 87 -15.60 6.29 -9.89
CA ASP A 87 -17.03 6.52 -9.66
C ASP A 87 -17.39 6.58 -8.18
N ASN A 88 -16.48 6.18 -7.29
CA ASN A 88 -16.71 6.03 -5.85
C ASN A 88 -17.97 5.19 -5.58
N LYS A 89 -18.11 4.07 -6.30
CA LYS A 89 -19.23 3.13 -6.22
C LYS A 89 -18.75 1.75 -5.81
N ILE A 90 -19.58 1.06 -5.05
CA ILE A 90 -19.36 -0.33 -4.66
C ILE A 90 -20.47 -1.21 -5.21
N THR A 91 -20.09 -2.29 -5.86
CA THR A 91 -20.97 -3.38 -6.26
C THR A 91 -20.62 -4.61 -5.45
N VAL A 92 -21.64 -5.32 -4.96
CA VAL A 92 -21.45 -6.49 -4.09
C VAL A 92 -22.09 -7.71 -4.75
N THR A 93 -21.35 -8.81 -4.80
CA THR A 93 -21.85 -10.11 -5.29
C THR A 93 -21.47 -11.23 -4.33
N CYS A 94 -22.19 -12.35 -4.38
CA CYS A 94 -21.96 -13.50 -3.51
C CYS A 94 -21.84 -14.79 -4.32
N HIS A 95 -20.80 -15.58 -4.07
CA HIS A 95 -20.59 -16.89 -4.69
C HIS A 95 -20.76 -17.98 -3.61
N GLY A 96 -21.42 -19.09 -3.91
CA GLY A 96 -21.52 -20.24 -3.01
C GLY A 96 -22.94 -20.57 -2.54
N SER A 97 -23.03 -21.04 -1.30
CA SER A 97 -24.26 -21.55 -0.70
C SER A 97 -25.39 -20.52 -0.69
N GLU A 98 -26.58 -20.92 -1.16
CA GLU A 98 -27.79 -20.10 -1.08
C GLU A 98 -28.12 -19.71 0.36
N LEU A 99 -27.96 -20.64 1.31
CA LEU A 99 -28.15 -20.36 2.74
C LEU A 99 -27.24 -19.22 3.21
N CYS A 100 -25.97 -19.27 2.81
CA CYS A 100 -24.97 -18.31 3.24
C CYS A 100 -25.15 -16.95 2.56
N CYS A 101 -25.37 -16.91 1.24
CA CYS A 101 -25.62 -15.67 0.52
C CYS A 101 -26.90 -14.97 0.99
N ASN A 102 -27.99 -15.74 1.18
CA ASN A 102 -29.25 -15.18 1.64
C ASN A 102 -29.12 -14.59 3.06
N PHE A 103 -28.32 -15.21 3.93
CA PHE A 103 -28.05 -14.68 5.26
C PHE A 103 -27.41 -13.27 5.22
N ILE A 104 -26.56 -13.00 4.24
CA ILE A 104 -25.97 -11.67 4.03
C ILE A 104 -26.80 -10.78 3.08
N GLY A 105 -28.04 -11.17 2.79
CA GLY A 105 -28.97 -10.39 1.98
C GLY A 105 -28.69 -10.39 0.47
N LEU A 106 -27.93 -11.38 -0.03
CA LEU A 106 -27.56 -11.50 -1.44
C LEU A 106 -28.08 -12.81 -2.03
N LYS A 107 -28.28 -12.85 -3.35
CA LYS A 107 -28.48 -14.10 -4.08
C LYS A 107 -27.13 -14.63 -4.57
N PRO A 108 -26.92 -15.96 -4.60
CA PRO A 108 -25.72 -16.52 -5.23
C PRO A 108 -25.66 -16.14 -6.72
N ALA A 109 -24.57 -15.50 -7.12
CA ALA A 109 -24.22 -15.29 -8.53
C ALA A 109 -23.53 -16.52 -9.13
N MET A 110 -22.81 -17.28 -8.30
CA MET A 110 -22.15 -18.55 -8.65
C MET A 110 -22.46 -19.62 -7.60
N GLN A 111 -22.39 -20.89 -7.99
CA GLN A 111 -22.78 -22.01 -7.13
C GLN A 111 -21.71 -22.41 -6.11
N ASN A 112 -20.43 -22.36 -6.48
CA ASN A 112 -19.35 -22.70 -5.55
C ASN A 112 -18.76 -21.42 -4.94
N TRP A 113 -18.41 -21.49 -3.66
CA TRP A 113 -17.81 -20.35 -2.95
C TRP A 113 -16.41 -20.00 -3.47
N ASP A 114 -15.71 -20.99 -4.03
CA ASP A 114 -14.37 -20.89 -4.60
C ASP A 114 -14.36 -20.73 -6.13
N ASP A 115 -15.53 -20.49 -6.75
CA ASP A 115 -15.58 -20.08 -8.16
C ASP A 115 -14.91 -18.71 -8.32
N ASN A 116 -14.08 -18.58 -9.36
CA ASN A 116 -13.37 -17.35 -9.66
C ASN A 116 -14.34 -16.18 -9.91
N LEU A 117 -13.96 -14.99 -9.47
CA LEU A 117 -14.57 -13.75 -9.94
C LEU A 117 -13.84 -13.32 -11.21
N TYR A 118 -14.58 -13.13 -12.30
CA TYR A 118 -14.07 -12.55 -13.54
C TYR A 118 -14.52 -11.11 -13.62
N LEU A 119 -13.59 -10.22 -13.96
CA LEU A 119 -13.82 -8.79 -14.03
C LEU A 119 -13.42 -8.29 -15.41
N THR A 120 -14.32 -7.53 -16.05
CA THR A 120 -14.05 -6.77 -17.27
C THR A 120 -14.36 -5.30 -17.03
N TYR A 121 -13.84 -4.40 -17.86
CA TYR A 121 -14.16 -2.97 -17.78
C TYR A 121 -15.67 -2.73 -18.00
N GLY A 122 -16.29 -1.93 -17.13
CA GLY A 122 -17.72 -1.63 -17.09
C GLY A 122 -18.59 -2.70 -16.41
N GLU A 123 -18.16 -3.97 -16.34
CA GLU A 123 -18.90 -5.02 -15.64
C GLU A 123 -18.86 -4.81 -14.13
N TYR A 124 -19.96 -5.11 -13.43
CA TYR A 124 -20.11 -4.78 -11.99
C TYR A 124 -19.86 -3.29 -11.68
N GLY A 125 -19.99 -2.40 -12.66
CA GLY A 125 -19.73 -0.96 -12.48
C GLY A 125 -18.26 -0.63 -12.28
N THR A 126 -17.35 -1.45 -12.81
CA THR A 126 -15.92 -1.18 -12.79
C THR A 126 -15.54 0.01 -13.66
N SER A 127 -14.50 0.71 -13.21
CA SER A 127 -13.83 1.80 -13.92
C SER A 127 -12.40 1.39 -14.28
N LEU A 128 -11.53 2.36 -14.60
CA LEU A 128 -10.13 2.06 -14.91
C LEU A 128 -9.36 1.59 -13.67
N ASN A 129 -9.64 2.12 -12.48
CA ASN A 129 -9.00 1.69 -11.24
C ASN A 129 -10.04 1.11 -10.27
N ASN A 130 -9.84 -0.14 -9.87
CA ASN A 130 -10.77 -0.85 -8.98
C ASN A 130 -10.03 -1.50 -7.82
N LYS A 131 -10.69 -1.55 -6.66
CA LYS A 131 -10.28 -2.34 -5.51
C LYS A 131 -11.25 -3.50 -5.34
N ILE A 132 -10.74 -4.73 -5.41
CA ILE A 132 -11.53 -5.95 -5.28
C ILE A 132 -11.25 -6.55 -3.92
N SER A 133 -12.27 -6.57 -3.06
CA SER A 133 -12.16 -7.15 -1.72
C SER A 133 -13.00 -8.42 -1.63
N ALA A 134 -12.51 -9.40 -0.89
CA ALA A 134 -13.19 -10.66 -0.69
C ALA A 134 -13.26 -11.03 0.79
N ARG A 135 -14.31 -11.76 1.15
CA ARG A 135 -14.46 -12.38 2.47
C ARG A 135 -15.14 -13.73 2.33
N VAL A 136 -14.54 -14.78 2.92
CA VAL A 136 -15.13 -16.12 2.97
C VAL A 136 -15.92 -16.26 4.27
N ILE A 137 -17.13 -16.78 4.16
CA ILE A 137 -18.11 -16.86 5.23
C ILE A 137 -18.61 -18.30 5.33
N TYR A 138 -18.58 -18.86 6.53
CA TYR A 138 -19.20 -20.15 6.86
C TYR A 138 -20.48 -19.91 7.66
N ILE A 139 -21.59 -20.49 7.21
CA ILE A 139 -22.89 -20.35 7.86
C ILE A 139 -23.56 -21.70 8.01
N ASP A 140 -23.80 -22.10 9.26
CA ASP A 140 -24.49 -23.32 9.62
C ASP A 140 -25.37 -23.05 10.83
N TYR A 141 -26.67 -23.06 10.63
CA TYR A 141 -27.63 -22.84 11.70
C TYR A 141 -28.84 -23.75 11.54
N ASN A 142 -29.47 -24.04 12.68
CA ASN A 142 -30.77 -24.71 12.73
C ASN A 142 -31.71 -23.86 13.57
N LEU A 143 -32.88 -23.56 13.01
CA LEU A 143 -33.94 -22.77 13.65
C LEU A 143 -35.01 -23.65 14.32
N ASP A 144 -34.85 -24.97 14.28
CA ASP A 144 -35.72 -25.90 15.00
C ASP A 144 -35.70 -25.60 16.50
N ILE A 145 -36.88 -25.48 17.09
CA ILE A 145 -37.11 -25.15 18.50
C ILE A 145 -36.52 -26.23 19.42
N GLU A 146 -36.49 -27.48 18.99
CA GLU A 146 -36.00 -28.59 19.81
C GLU A 146 -34.48 -28.62 19.92
N LYS A 147 -33.76 -28.16 18.89
CA LYS A 147 -32.29 -28.18 18.82
C LYS A 147 -31.72 -26.96 18.07
N PRO A 148 -31.92 -25.74 18.57
CA PRO A 148 -31.45 -24.54 17.91
C PRO A 148 -29.92 -24.46 18.02
N TYR A 149 -29.26 -24.09 16.92
CA TYR A 149 -27.84 -23.74 16.95
C TYR A 149 -27.51 -22.72 15.86
N SER A 150 -26.40 -22.01 16.06
CA SER A 150 -25.82 -21.13 15.04
C SER A 150 -24.30 -21.19 15.13
N ARG A 151 -23.66 -21.40 13.98
CA ARG A 151 -22.21 -21.40 13.79
C ARG A 151 -21.92 -20.54 12.57
N ILE A 152 -21.43 -19.34 12.84
CA ILE A 152 -21.13 -18.35 11.82
C ILE A 152 -19.67 -17.96 12.02
N TYR A 153 -18.86 -18.18 11.00
CA TYR A 153 -17.46 -17.81 11.01
C TYR A 153 -17.16 -16.98 9.77
N TYR A 154 -16.36 -15.95 9.96
CA TYR A 154 -15.94 -15.06 8.90
C TYR A 154 -14.42 -15.05 8.84
N SER A 155 -13.87 -14.96 7.63
CA SER A 155 -12.48 -14.53 7.47
C SER A 155 -12.32 -13.04 7.80
N ASP A 156 -11.10 -12.54 7.83
CA ASP A 156 -10.86 -11.11 7.60
C ASP A 156 -11.17 -10.77 6.13
N TYR A 157 -11.20 -9.48 5.81
CA TYR A 157 -11.19 -9.05 4.42
C TYR A 157 -9.77 -9.11 3.88
N ASP A 158 -9.65 -9.57 2.64
CA ASP A 158 -8.45 -9.43 1.83
C ASP A 158 -8.79 -8.63 0.57
N TYR A 159 -7.80 -7.99 -0.05
CA TYR A 159 -8.03 -7.19 -1.25
C TYR A 159 -6.87 -7.21 -2.24
N LEU A 160 -7.23 -7.09 -3.52
CA LEU A 160 -6.33 -6.87 -4.64
C LEU A 160 -6.83 -5.69 -5.49
N TYR A 161 -5.97 -5.17 -6.36
CA TYR A 161 -6.35 -4.14 -7.32
C TYR A 161 -6.66 -4.75 -8.68
N ALA A 162 -7.54 -4.10 -9.43
CA ALA A 162 -7.79 -4.41 -10.82
C ALA A 162 -7.71 -3.11 -11.62
N VAL A 163 -6.75 -3.02 -12.53
CA VAL A 163 -6.52 -1.84 -13.36
C VAL A 163 -6.79 -2.19 -14.82
N PHE A 164 -7.72 -1.47 -15.42
CA PHE A 164 -7.96 -1.51 -16.86
C PHE A 164 -7.26 -0.34 -17.53
N LEU A 165 -6.40 -0.65 -18.49
CA LEU A 165 -5.71 0.34 -19.30
C LEU A 165 -6.62 0.76 -20.46
N ASP A 166 -6.94 2.05 -20.49
CA ASP A 166 -7.68 2.68 -21.58
C ASP A 166 -6.82 2.70 -22.84
N LYS A 167 -7.30 2.08 -23.93
CA LYS A 167 -6.60 2.15 -25.22
C LYS A 167 -6.58 3.55 -25.83
N ASP A 168 -7.47 4.44 -25.39
CA ASP A 168 -7.57 5.81 -25.87
C ASP A 168 -6.69 6.80 -25.07
N TYR A 169 -5.94 6.34 -24.05
CA TYR A 169 -5.04 7.18 -23.25
C TYR A 169 -3.96 7.91 -24.10
N PHE A 170 -3.70 7.42 -25.32
CA PHE A 170 -2.86 8.06 -26.32
C PHE A 170 -3.65 8.40 -27.61
N SER A 171 -4.68 9.22 -27.47
CA SER A 171 -5.21 10.08 -28.57
C SER A 171 -5.53 9.34 -29.89
N GLY A 172 -6.45 8.38 -29.87
CA GLY A 172 -7.07 7.83 -31.08
C GLY A 172 -6.11 7.14 -32.07
N LYS A 173 -4.91 6.75 -31.61
CA LYS A 173 -4.01 5.86 -32.35
C LYS A 173 -4.08 4.47 -31.73
N SER A 174 -4.07 3.46 -32.59
CA SER A 174 -3.84 2.07 -32.16
C SER A 174 -2.54 2.01 -31.35
N ILE A 175 -2.65 1.70 -30.06
CA ILE A 175 -1.50 1.46 -29.17
C ILE A 175 -0.64 0.34 -29.78
N SER A 176 0.67 0.58 -29.93
CA SER A 176 1.59 -0.49 -30.31
C SER A 176 1.83 -1.42 -29.12
N SER A 177 2.15 -2.69 -29.34
CA SER A 177 2.43 -3.64 -28.24
C SER A 177 3.57 -3.16 -27.31
N LYS A 178 4.51 -2.36 -27.83
CA LYS A 178 5.63 -1.78 -27.04
C LYS A 178 5.17 -0.63 -26.13
N ASP A 179 4.18 0.15 -26.58
CA ASP A 179 3.60 1.22 -25.75
C ASP A 179 2.80 0.60 -24.60
N TYR A 180 2.07 -0.51 -24.85
CA TYR A 180 1.36 -1.24 -23.80
C TYR A 180 2.30 -1.74 -22.70
N GLU A 181 3.38 -2.45 -23.05
CA GLU A 181 4.37 -2.96 -22.08
C GLU A 181 4.97 -1.82 -21.24
N THR A 182 5.15 -0.64 -21.84
CA THR A 182 5.63 0.55 -21.14
C THR A 182 4.60 1.06 -20.12
N ILE A 183 3.34 1.18 -20.53
CA ILE A 183 2.25 1.66 -19.67
C ILE A 183 2.03 0.72 -18.49
N GLU A 184 1.98 -0.58 -18.75
CA GLU A 184 1.81 -1.62 -17.73
C GLU A 184 2.89 -1.51 -16.64
N LYS A 185 4.17 -1.35 -17.03
CA LYS A 185 5.28 -1.16 -16.09
C LYS A 185 5.17 0.13 -15.27
N LEU A 186 4.72 1.22 -15.88
CA LEU A 186 4.50 2.47 -15.17
C LEU A 186 3.35 2.33 -14.16
N GLU A 187 2.27 1.65 -14.52
CA GLU A 187 1.14 1.38 -13.62
C GLU A 187 1.54 0.47 -12.46
N LYS A 188 2.38 -0.56 -12.69
CA LYS A 188 2.99 -1.36 -11.60
C LYS A 188 3.72 -0.48 -10.59
N ILE A 189 4.50 0.50 -11.05
CA ILE A 189 5.21 1.45 -10.18
C ILE A 189 4.23 2.35 -9.44
N LYS A 190 3.18 2.84 -10.13
CA LYS A 190 2.13 3.69 -9.53
C LYS A 190 1.44 2.97 -8.37
N ILE A 191 0.98 1.74 -8.59
CA ILE A 191 0.24 0.95 -7.60
C ILE A 191 1.16 0.60 -6.42
N LYS A 192 2.36 0.06 -6.69
CA LYS A 192 3.34 -0.32 -5.67
C LYS A 192 3.68 0.82 -4.73
N ASN A 193 3.84 2.03 -5.28
CA ASN A 193 4.23 3.23 -4.54
C ASN A 193 3.04 4.10 -4.11
N GLN A 194 1.81 3.63 -4.33
CA GLN A 194 0.58 4.35 -3.99
C GLN A 194 0.57 5.79 -4.51
N LEU A 195 1.02 5.98 -5.75
CA LEU A 195 1.15 7.30 -6.39
C LEU A 195 -0.21 7.77 -6.92
N ALA A 196 -0.44 9.08 -6.86
CA ALA A 196 -1.59 9.73 -7.48
C ALA A 196 -1.57 9.54 -9.00
N LYS A 197 -0.37 9.69 -9.57
CA LYS A 197 -0.13 9.65 -11.01
C LYS A 197 1.33 9.30 -11.29
N ILE A 198 1.58 8.70 -12.44
CA ILE A 198 2.91 8.53 -13.02
C ILE A 198 2.88 8.99 -14.47
N THR A 199 3.94 9.65 -14.94
CA THR A 199 4.07 10.01 -16.36
C THR A 199 5.50 9.85 -16.84
N LEU A 200 5.66 9.30 -18.04
CA LEU A 200 6.91 9.35 -18.78
C LEU A 200 6.74 10.28 -19.99
N THR A 201 7.47 11.39 -20.01
CA THR A 201 7.39 12.40 -21.06
C THR A 201 8.76 12.70 -21.65
N ASP A 202 8.78 13.33 -22.82
CA ASP A 202 9.98 13.99 -23.31
C ASP A 202 10.24 15.33 -22.60
N GLU A 203 11.29 16.03 -23.02
CA GLU A 203 11.66 17.36 -22.51
C GLU A 203 10.63 18.46 -22.76
N ASN A 204 9.70 18.25 -23.71
CA ASN A 204 8.62 19.18 -24.05
C ASN A 204 7.29 18.76 -23.39
N GLU A 205 7.35 17.83 -22.43
CA GLU A 205 6.19 17.27 -21.72
C GLU A 205 5.20 16.52 -22.62
N ASN A 206 5.62 16.12 -23.82
CA ASN A 206 4.81 15.25 -24.66
C ASN A 206 4.82 13.83 -24.06
N PRO A 207 3.66 13.18 -23.93
CA PRO A 207 3.58 11.76 -23.62
C PRO A 207 4.41 10.98 -24.63
N VAL A 208 5.25 10.05 -24.17
CA VAL A 208 6.09 9.33 -25.12
C VAL A 208 5.28 8.25 -25.82
N SER A 209 4.95 8.49 -27.08
CA SER A 209 4.54 7.47 -28.06
C SER A 209 5.68 7.25 -29.05
N ASP A 210 5.98 5.99 -29.38
CA ASP A 210 6.97 5.56 -30.38
C ASP A 210 8.43 6.04 -30.17
N ASN A 211 9.37 5.08 -30.26
CA ASN A 211 10.83 5.29 -30.30
C ASN A 211 11.41 6.13 -29.14
N LEU A 212 11.30 5.60 -27.90
CA LEU A 212 11.87 6.14 -26.67
C LEU A 212 13.41 6.26 -26.71
N GLU A 213 14.08 5.37 -27.44
CA GLU A 213 15.52 5.11 -27.36
C GLU A 213 16.42 6.32 -27.71
N ASN A 214 15.89 7.33 -28.41
CA ASN A 214 16.68 8.50 -28.81
C ASN A 214 16.21 9.81 -28.16
N LYS A 215 15.28 9.74 -27.21
CA LYS A 215 14.72 10.92 -26.54
C LYS A 215 15.35 11.12 -25.17
N ASN A 216 15.50 12.38 -24.78
CA ASN A 216 15.72 12.75 -23.39
C ASN A 216 14.38 12.76 -22.67
N LEU A 217 14.33 12.09 -21.53
CA LEU A 217 13.08 11.75 -20.87
C LEU A 217 13.00 12.32 -19.46
N LYS A 218 11.75 12.42 -19.00
CA LYS A 218 11.33 12.87 -17.69
C LYS A 218 10.30 11.88 -17.14
N LEU A 219 10.62 11.24 -16.02
CA LEU A 219 9.72 10.38 -15.27
C LEU A 219 9.22 11.16 -14.06
N ASN A 220 7.93 11.44 -14.01
CA ASN A 220 7.26 12.13 -12.91
C ASN A 220 6.45 11.13 -12.09
N LEU A 221 6.63 11.18 -10.77
CA LEU A 221 5.99 10.33 -9.77
C LEU A 221 5.27 11.28 -8.80
N PHE A 222 3.95 11.37 -8.93
CA PHE A 222 3.12 12.27 -8.14
C PHE A 222 2.67 11.55 -6.88
N ILE A 223 3.10 12.04 -5.72
CA ILE A 223 2.87 11.37 -4.43
C ILE A 223 1.50 11.80 -3.90
N ASN A 224 0.69 10.83 -3.48
CA ASN A 224 -0.59 11.12 -2.82
C ASN A 224 -0.36 11.88 -1.52
N LYS A 225 -1.19 12.90 -1.27
CA LYS A 225 -1.31 13.47 0.06
C LYS A 225 -2.12 12.49 0.91
N GLU A 226 -1.62 12.11 2.09
CA GLU A 226 -2.48 11.43 3.06
C GLU A 226 -3.65 12.37 3.38
N GLU A 227 -4.84 12.02 2.90
CA GLU A 227 -6.06 12.69 3.29
C GLU A 227 -6.32 12.34 4.75
N ASN A 228 -6.20 13.32 5.66
CA ASN A 228 -6.89 13.21 6.95
C ASN A 228 -8.38 13.01 6.64
N ASN A 229 -8.93 11.88 7.10
CA ASN A 229 -10.25 11.32 6.80
C ASN A 229 -11.48 12.24 7.03
N ASP A 230 -11.33 13.52 7.36
CA ASP A 230 -12.44 14.38 7.75
C ASP A 230 -12.90 15.40 6.68
N TYR A 231 -12.13 15.74 5.65
CA TYR A 231 -12.60 16.65 4.60
C TYR A 231 -11.97 16.38 3.22
N LYS A 232 -12.76 15.76 2.32
CA LYS A 232 -12.49 15.67 0.88
C LYS A 232 -12.55 17.07 0.26
N ILE A 233 -11.40 17.70 0.10
CA ILE A 233 -11.23 18.82 -0.85
C ILE A 233 -10.34 18.28 -1.96
N PHE A 234 -10.92 18.16 -3.16
CA PHE A 234 -10.18 17.91 -4.39
C PHE A 234 -9.01 18.90 -4.49
N SER A 235 -7.79 18.38 -4.32
CA SER A 235 -6.57 19.17 -4.38
C SER A 235 -6.43 19.79 -5.76
N THR A 236 -6.47 21.12 -5.82
CA THR A 236 -6.02 21.88 -6.99
C THR A 236 -4.51 21.68 -7.16
N ALA A 237 -4.02 21.75 -8.40
CA ALA A 237 -2.67 21.42 -8.88
C ALA A 237 -1.45 22.05 -8.16
N ASN A 238 -1.65 22.82 -7.10
CA ASN A 238 -0.60 23.55 -6.38
C ASN A 238 -0.08 22.84 -5.11
N ASN A 239 -0.67 21.72 -4.70
CA ASN A 239 -0.36 21.05 -3.42
C ASN A 239 0.28 19.65 -3.54
N GLU A 240 0.58 19.19 -4.75
CA GLU A 240 1.11 17.84 -4.99
C GLU A 240 2.62 17.77 -4.70
N GLU A 241 3.02 16.79 -3.87
CA GLU A 241 4.41 16.36 -3.77
C GLU A 241 4.80 15.62 -5.05
N LEU A 242 5.95 15.97 -5.63
CA LEU A 242 6.37 15.47 -6.94
C LEU A 242 7.84 15.05 -6.92
N VAL A 243 8.10 13.79 -7.26
CA VAL A 243 9.44 13.28 -7.57
C VAL A 243 9.58 13.24 -9.08
N THR A 244 10.60 13.92 -9.62
CA THR A 244 10.93 13.91 -11.05
C THR A 244 12.35 13.43 -11.26
N ILE A 245 12.50 12.34 -12.00
CA ILE A 245 13.78 11.88 -12.56
C ILE A 245 13.85 12.42 -13.99
N LYS A 246 14.89 13.19 -14.34
CA LYS A 246 14.98 13.84 -15.65
C LYS A 246 16.37 13.77 -16.26
N ASN A 247 16.46 14.13 -17.53
CA ASN A 247 17.69 14.23 -18.31
C ASN A 247 18.40 12.88 -18.53
N PHE A 248 17.63 11.79 -18.57
CA PHE A 248 18.14 10.48 -18.97
C PHE A 248 17.68 10.15 -20.39
N ASN A 249 18.47 9.35 -21.10
CA ASN A 249 18.13 8.90 -22.44
C ASN A 249 17.30 7.61 -22.37
N GLY A 250 16.27 7.47 -23.21
CA GLY A 250 15.42 6.28 -23.20
C GLY A 250 16.13 4.96 -23.48
N LYS A 251 17.26 4.96 -24.21
CA LYS A 251 18.07 3.74 -24.39
C LYS A 251 18.71 3.22 -23.10
N ASN A 252 18.82 4.10 -22.10
CA ASN A 252 19.42 3.77 -20.82
C ASN A 252 18.40 3.22 -19.82
N ILE A 253 17.12 3.13 -20.20
CA ILE A 253 16.10 2.53 -19.34
C ILE A 253 16.29 1.01 -19.36
N ASN A 254 16.58 0.44 -18.19
CA ASN A 254 16.46 -0.97 -17.95
C ASN A 254 15.00 -1.32 -17.63
N TRP A 255 14.22 -1.59 -18.67
CA TRP A 255 12.80 -1.92 -18.57
C TRP A 255 12.48 -3.14 -17.70
N LYS A 256 13.46 -4.00 -17.40
CA LYS A 256 13.26 -5.14 -16.48
C LYS A 256 13.40 -4.75 -15.00
N ARG A 257 14.04 -3.61 -14.72
CA ARG A 257 14.32 -3.13 -13.37
C ARG A 257 13.54 -1.87 -13.01
N LEU A 258 12.77 -1.32 -13.96
CA LEU A 258 11.97 -0.10 -13.76
C LEU A 258 10.99 -0.22 -12.59
N GLU A 259 10.33 -1.37 -12.44
CA GLU A 259 9.43 -1.69 -11.31
C GLU A 259 10.15 -1.74 -9.95
N GLY A 260 11.49 -1.81 -9.95
CA GLY A 260 12.33 -1.73 -8.76
C GLY A 260 12.31 -0.36 -8.11
N ILE A 261 11.92 0.71 -8.83
CA ILE A 261 11.80 2.05 -8.27
C ILE A 261 10.81 2.03 -7.11
N SER A 262 11.25 2.53 -5.96
CA SER A 262 10.39 2.66 -4.78
C SER A 262 10.48 4.03 -4.14
N ILE A 263 9.35 4.49 -3.60
CA ILE A 263 9.21 5.73 -2.84
C ILE A 263 8.72 5.37 -1.45
N GLU A 264 9.48 5.78 -0.44
CA GLU A 264 9.13 5.59 0.97
C GLU A 264 8.99 6.97 1.61
N LYS A 265 7.82 7.22 2.22
CA LYS A 265 7.62 8.34 3.13
C LYS A 265 8.02 7.91 4.54
N ASP A 266 8.60 8.83 5.30
CA ASP A 266 8.84 8.63 6.75
C ASP A 266 9.84 7.50 7.11
N ASN A 267 10.89 7.28 6.31
CA ASN A 267 11.90 6.23 6.52
C ASN A 267 12.35 6.11 8.00
N PRO A 268 11.99 5.01 8.71
CA PRO A 268 12.22 4.90 10.15
C PRO A 268 13.69 4.83 10.55
N ALA A 269 14.53 4.20 9.71
CA ALA A 269 15.96 4.08 9.97
C ALA A 269 16.65 5.46 9.91
N LEU A 270 16.31 6.25 8.91
CA LEU A 270 16.82 7.61 8.74
C LEU A 270 16.31 8.54 9.85
N LYS A 271 15.02 8.48 10.16
CA LYS A 271 14.39 9.20 11.28
C LYS A 271 15.11 8.94 12.60
N ASN A 272 15.41 7.67 12.89
CA ASN A 272 16.15 7.29 14.09
C ASN A 272 17.61 7.76 14.07
N SER A 273 18.28 7.72 12.90
CA SER A 273 19.65 8.23 12.74
C SER A 273 19.74 9.73 13.01
N LEU A 274 18.81 10.52 12.46
CA LEU A 274 18.75 11.97 12.65
C LEU A 274 18.42 12.35 14.09
N ARG A 275 17.47 11.64 14.72
CA ARG A 275 17.10 11.88 16.13
C ARG A 275 18.29 11.72 17.08
N LYS A 276 19.19 10.76 16.82
CA LYS A 276 20.43 10.57 17.60
C LYS A 276 21.39 11.77 17.50
N LYS A 277 21.24 12.62 16.49
CA LYS A 277 22.01 13.84 16.27
C LYS A 277 21.28 15.11 16.73
N GLY A 278 20.13 15.00 17.40
CA GLY A 278 19.33 16.15 17.85
C GLY A 278 18.48 16.81 16.74
N ILE A 279 18.41 16.17 15.56
CA ILE A 279 17.66 16.66 14.41
C ILE A 279 16.29 15.98 14.37
N ILE A 280 15.23 16.77 14.32
CA ILE A 280 13.85 16.30 14.21
C ILE A 280 13.45 16.35 12.72
N SER A 281 13.29 15.19 12.09
CA SER A 281 12.72 15.12 10.74
C SER A 281 11.23 15.49 10.79
N ARG A 282 10.85 16.52 10.03
CA ARG A 282 9.46 16.91 9.82
C ARG A 282 8.84 16.15 8.66
N GLU A 283 9.65 15.90 7.63
CA GLU A 283 9.24 15.16 6.44
C GLU A 283 10.44 14.43 5.86
N ILE A 284 10.22 13.22 5.36
CA ILE A 284 11.22 12.38 4.72
C ILE A 284 10.60 11.80 3.46
N ILE A 285 11.28 11.99 2.33
CA ILE A 285 10.96 11.32 1.07
C ILE A 285 12.23 10.60 0.62
N SER A 286 12.16 9.28 0.57
CA SER A 286 13.24 8.40 0.14
C SER A 286 12.86 7.75 -1.20
N VAL A 287 13.76 7.79 -2.17
CA VAL A 287 13.60 7.19 -3.49
C VAL A 287 14.76 6.24 -3.73
N SER A 288 14.48 4.99 -4.09
CA SER A 288 15.48 3.94 -4.35
C SER A 288 15.20 3.20 -5.65
N GLY A 289 16.19 2.42 -6.13
CA GLY A 289 16.07 1.61 -7.35
C GLY A 289 16.25 2.37 -8.66
N VAL A 290 16.42 3.70 -8.62
CA VAL A 290 16.55 4.54 -9.83
C VAL A 290 17.83 4.23 -10.61
N ASN A 291 18.95 4.02 -9.92
CA ASN A 291 20.24 3.64 -10.52
C ASN A 291 20.22 2.24 -11.17
N GLU A 292 19.35 1.35 -10.72
CA GLU A 292 19.16 0.03 -11.33
C GLU A 292 18.25 0.11 -12.56
N ALA A 293 17.29 1.03 -12.55
CA ALA A 293 16.32 1.22 -13.61
C ALA A 293 16.82 2.13 -14.74
N ILE A 294 17.69 3.09 -14.44
CA ILE A 294 18.17 4.11 -15.39
C ILE A 294 19.69 4.17 -15.32
N GLU A 295 20.33 3.70 -16.39
CA GLU A 295 21.79 3.69 -16.52
C GLU A 295 22.35 5.08 -16.89
N GLY A 296 23.53 5.39 -16.36
CA GLY A 296 24.23 6.64 -16.63
C GLY A 296 23.70 7.83 -15.83
N ASN A 297 23.80 9.02 -16.42
CA ASN A 297 23.49 10.26 -15.72
C ASN A 297 22.01 10.60 -15.84
N TYR A 298 21.42 10.98 -14.72
CA TYR A 298 20.11 11.58 -14.60
C TYR A 298 20.19 12.66 -13.53
N ASN A 299 19.16 13.48 -13.41
CA ASN A 299 19.03 14.45 -12.32
C ASN A 299 17.74 14.18 -11.56
N GLY A 300 17.80 14.32 -10.24
CA GLY A 300 16.64 14.30 -9.37
C GLY A 300 16.10 15.68 -9.07
N TYR A 301 14.78 15.78 -9.06
CA TYR A 301 14.04 16.96 -8.65
C TYR A 301 12.88 16.54 -7.74
N LEU A 302 12.80 17.15 -6.57
CA LEU A 302 11.72 16.86 -5.62
C LEU A 302 11.01 18.16 -5.25
N LYS A 303 9.69 18.19 -5.37
CA LYS A 303 8.85 19.26 -4.86
C LYS A 303 8.10 18.76 -3.63
N ILE A 304 8.27 19.45 -2.51
CA ILE A 304 7.66 19.11 -1.22
C ILE A 304 6.72 20.23 -0.79
N ASN A 305 5.52 19.90 -0.32
CA ASN A 305 4.60 20.86 0.28
C ASN A 305 4.99 21.13 1.73
N THR A 306 5.40 22.36 2.03
CA THR A 306 5.88 22.73 3.37
C THR A 306 4.90 23.63 4.12
N ASN A 307 3.67 23.76 3.64
CA ASN A 307 2.65 24.56 4.29
C ASN A 307 2.39 24.07 5.73
N GLY A 308 2.54 24.97 6.71
CA GLY A 308 2.39 24.64 8.13
C GLY A 308 3.54 23.84 8.74
N ILE A 309 4.62 23.58 7.99
CA ILE A 309 5.79 22.86 8.50
C ILE A 309 6.84 23.86 8.98
N PHE A 310 7.19 23.80 10.27
CA PHE A 310 8.31 24.55 10.82
C PHE A 310 9.62 23.77 10.69
N TYR A 311 10.56 24.31 9.92
CA TYR A 311 11.87 23.72 9.62
C TYR A 311 12.95 24.80 9.53
N ASN A 312 14.20 24.41 9.77
CA ASN A 312 15.38 25.27 9.58
C ASN A 312 16.51 24.58 8.79
N LYS A 313 16.36 23.29 8.43
CA LYS A 313 17.32 22.55 7.60
C LYS A 313 16.62 21.77 6.50
N VAL A 314 17.30 21.66 5.36
CA VAL A 314 16.98 20.75 4.27
C VAL A 314 18.19 19.84 4.07
N LEU A 315 18.01 18.54 4.18
CA LEU A 315 19.10 17.57 4.11
C LEU A 315 18.94 16.64 2.91
N HIS A 316 20.05 16.30 2.27
CA HIS A 316 20.15 15.20 1.32
C HIS A 316 20.95 14.08 1.97
N CYS A 317 20.32 12.92 2.12
CA CYS A 317 20.86 11.75 2.81
C CYS A 317 21.00 10.57 1.86
N SER A 318 22.23 10.09 1.70
CA SER A 318 22.55 8.86 0.98
C SER A 318 21.91 7.61 1.59
N GLU A 319 21.89 6.51 0.84
CA GLU A 319 21.39 5.20 1.30
C GLU A 319 22.10 4.68 2.56
N ASN A 320 23.36 5.07 2.79
CA ASN A 320 24.13 4.75 4.00
C ASN A 320 23.78 5.64 5.21
N LEU A 321 22.66 6.38 5.16
CA LEU A 321 22.17 7.29 6.20
C LEU A 321 23.13 8.46 6.51
N VAL A 322 24.05 8.77 5.59
CA VAL A 322 24.92 9.95 5.67
C VAL A 322 24.21 11.13 5.04
N CYS A 323 23.93 12.16 5.85
CA CYS A 323 23.21 13.36 5.47
C CYS A 323 24.14 14.57 5.35
N ASN A 324 23.94 15.35 4.30
CA ASN A 324 24.54 16.66 4.10
C ASN A 324 23.45 17.72 4.05
N GLU A 325 23.70 18.86 4.67
CA GLU A 325 22.82 20.02 4.56
C GLU A 325 22.91 20.61 3.15
N LEU A 326 21.74 20.92 2.59
CA LEU A 326 21.62 21.61 1.31
C LEU A 326 21.58 23.11 1.56
N ASN A 327 22.21 23.87 0.67
CA ASN A 327 22.12 25.32 0.65
C ASN A 327 21.02 25.77 -0.30
N GLU A 328 20.55 27.00 -0.13
CA GLU A 328 19.67 27.63 -1.12
C GLU A 328 20.39 27.78 -2.47
N CYS A 329 19.66 27.57 -3.57
CA CYS A 329 20.22 27.54 -4.90
C CYS A 329 20.70 28.94 -5.35
N ASN A 330 21.95 29.01 -5.81
CA ASN A 330 22.49 30.15 -6.57
C ASN A 330 22.37 29.95 -8.10
N GLY A 331 21.76 28.83 -8.54
CA GLY A 331 21.59 28.42 -9.95
C GLY A 331 20.76 27.12 -10.07
N LYS A 332 20.40 26.69 -11.29
CA LYS A 332 19.37 25.65 -11.53
C LYS A 332 19.85 24.18 -11.54
N ASN A 333 21.15 23.89 -11.42
CA ASN A 333 21.72 22.54 -11.63
C ASN A 333 22.71 22.11 -10.53
N GLU A 334 22.56 22.61 -9.31
CA GLU A 334 23.44 22.28 -8.19
C GLU A 334 22.68 21.46 -7.13
N ASN A 335 23.42 20.77 -6.26
CA ASN A 335 22.87 20.07 -5.10
C ASN A 335 22.38 21.10 -4.07
N CYS A 336 21.14 21.57 -4.23
CA CYS A 336 20.60 22.74 -3.54
C CYS A 336 19.06 22.69 -3.46
N TYR A 337 18.46 23.68 -2.79
CA TYR A 337 17.00 23.85 -2.77
C TYR A 337 16.55 25.29 -3.05
N LEU A 338 15.32 25.43 -3.53
CA LEU A 338 14.62 26.71 -3.66
C LEU A 338 13.43 26.72 -2.71
N LYS A 339 13.26 27.82 -1.97
CA LYS A 339 12.14 28.03 -1.07
C LYS A 339 11.11 28.94 -1.71
N ASN A 340 9.89 28.43 -1.87
CA ASN A 340 8.71 29.20 -2.23
C ASN A 340 7.79 29.34 -1.00
N GLU A 341 6.69 30.09 -1.11
CA GLU A 341 5.78 30.36 0.03
C GLU A 341 5.27 29.06 0.71
N ASN A 342 4.87 28.07 -0.09
CA ASN A 342 4.21 26.85 0.39
C ASN A 342 4.93 25.56 0.00
N ASN A 343 6.09 25.66 -0.66
CA ASN A 343 6.82 24.48 -1.11
C ASN A 343 8.32 24.71 -1.12
N ILE A 344 9.05 23.60 -1.05
CA ILE A 344 10.48 23.55 -1.33
C ILE A 344 10.68 22.72 -2.58
N GLU A 345 11.53 23.20 -3.47
CA GLU A 345 12.01 22.48 -4.63
C GLU A 345 13.47 22.10 -4.44
N VAL A 346 13.76 20.82 -4.42
CA VAL A 346 15.09 20.27 -4.15
C VAL A 346 15.67 19.68 -5.44
N TYR A 347 16.91 20.04 -5.74
CA TYR A 347 17.66 19.60 -6.92
C TYR A 347 18.84 18.75 -6.44
N ILE A 348 18.90 17.50 -6.89
CA ILE A 348 19.95 16.55 -6.48
C ILE A 348 20.49 15.77 -7.67
N PRO A 349 21.80 15.46 -7.71
CA PRO A 349 22.40 14.76 -8.85
C PRO A 349 21.91 13.30 -8.95
N HIS A 350 21.64 12.66 -7.82
CA HIS A 350 21.05 11.32 -7.77
C HIS A 350 20.01 11.28 -6.67
N PHE A 351 18.93 10.56 -6.92
CA PHE A 351 17.91 10.36 -5.90
C PHE A 351 18.44 9.45 -4.80
N SER A 352 18.21 9.87 -3.57
CA SER A 352 18.32 9.04 -2.38
C SER A 352 17.23 9.50 -1.41
N SER A 353 17.56 10.12 -0.28
CA SER A 353 16.57 10.66 0.65
C SER A 353 16.70 12.17 0.80
N VAL A 354 15.57 12.87 0.75
CA VAL A 354 15.49 14.29 1.12
C VAL A 354 14.72 14.41 2.43
N VAL A 355 15.22 15.26 3.32
CA VAL A 355 14.63 15.47 4.64
C VAL A 355 14.42 16.95 4.89
N ILE A 356 13.19 17.30 5.25
CA ILE A 356 12.86 18.61 5.84
C ILE A 356 12.95 18.45 7.35
N ALA A 357 13.80 19.25 8.00
CA ALA A 357 14.17 19.03 9.38
C ALA A 357 14.16 20.30 10.24
N LEU A 358 13.91 20.09 11.52
CA LEU A 358 14.14 21.06 12.58
C LEU A 358 15.33 20.61 13.42
N ASP A 359 16.44 21.33 13.31
CA ASP A 359 17.57 21.20 14.22
C ASP A 359 17.33 22.09 15.45
N THR A 360 17.20 21.44 16.60
CA THR A 360 16.90 22.11 17.86
C THR A 360 18.13 22.70 18.52
N SER A 361 19.34 22.33 18.07
CA SER A 361 20.59 22.90 18.58
C SER A 361 20.80 24.36 18.19
N ASP A 362 20.14 24.82 17.12
CA ASP A 362 20.21 26.19 16.62
C ASP A 362 19.11 27.11 17.21
N ILE A 363 18.21 26.59 18.05
CA ILE A 363 17.07 27.35 18.61
C ILE A 363 17.48 28.07 19.89
N ASN A 364 17.89 29.34 19.77
CA ASN A 364 18.01 30.25 20.91
C ASN A 364 16.60 30.75 21.30
N LEU A 365 16.01 30.15 22.33
CA LEU A 365 14.79 30.66 22.97
C LEU A 365 15.13 31.85 23.86
N THR A 366 14.94 33.07 23.36
CA THR A 366 14.91 34.26 24.21
C THR A 366 13.52 34.40 24.83
N ILE A 367 13.36 33.97 26.08
CA ILE A 367 12.14 34.25 26.84
C ILE A 367 12.18 35.72 27.25
N ILE A 368 11.37 36.55 26.60
CA ILE A 368 11.11 37.91 27.06
C ILE A 368 9.98 37.79 28.08
N SER A 369 10.30 37.98 29.37
CA SER A 369 9.27 38.09 30.41
C SER A 369 8.31 39.22 30.03
N PRO A 370 6.98 39.05 30.15
CA PRO A 370 6.08 40.17 30.07
C PRO A 370 6.48 41.20 31.15
N ASP A 371 6.45 42.46 30.76
CA ASP A 371 6.83 43.59 31.59
C ASP A 371 5.82 43.71 32.76
N ASN A 372 6.29 43.48 33.98
CA ASN A 372 5.48 43.54 35.21
C ASN A 372 5.13 45.00 35.61
N THR A 373 5.05 45.93 34.66
CA THR A 373 5.00 47.38 34.92
C THR A 373 3.60 47.98 34.93
N THR A 374 2.55 47.19 34.81
CA THR A 374 1.17 47.67 35.07
C THR A 374 0.47 46.77 36.07
N ALA A 375 0.37 47.27 37.31
CA ALA A 375 -0.54 46.73 38.30
C ALA A 375 -1.97 46.84 37.76
N LEU A 376 -2.72 45.74 37.85
CA LEU A 376 -4.17 45.74 37.62
C LEU A 376 -4.81 46.80 38.51
N GLU A 377 -5.50 47.78 37.91
CA GLU A 377 -6.33 48.71 38.66
C GLU A 377 -7.35 47.91 39.47
N SER A 378 -7.42 48.22 40.76
CA SER A 378 -8.35 47.63 41.71
C SER A 378 -9.78 47.81 41.21
N GLY A 379 -10.53 46.72 41.11
CA GLY A 379 -11.96 46.79 40.86
C GLY A 379 -12.66 47.60 41.97
N GLU A 380 -13.34 48.67 41.57
CA GLU A 380 -14.34 49.32 42.41
C GLU A 380 -15.64 48.50 42.39
N ASN A 381 -16.23 48.39 43.58
CA ASN A 381 -17.45 47.62 43.89
C ASN A 381 -18.71 48.15 43.21
#